data_AF-A0A397VZ96-F1
#
_entry.id   AF-A0A397VZ96-F1
#
_cell.length_a   1.000
_cell.length_b   1.000
_cell.length_c   1.000
_cell.angle_alpha   90.00
_cell.angle_beta   90.00
_cell.angle_gamma   90.00
#
_symmetry.space_group_name_H-M   'P 1'
#
loop_
_entity.id
_entity.type
_entity.pdbx_description
1 polymer ?
#
loop_
_entity_poly.entity_id
_entity_poly.type
_entity_poly.pdbx_seq_one_letter_code
_entity_poly.pdbx_strand_id
1 'polypeptide(L)'
;MFIFTIVVTLYLVNVIIGFLPSGMDEDKMRMTYLILRAEVLEEIELLYMLPHQRRNENWFPSIVFYECHTTRLLEHINDIQNNKWVGFKKPFIPKALKEILLLEE
;
A
#
# COMPACT_ATOMS: atom_id res chain seq x y z
N MET A 1 9.13 -43.74 -3.70
CA MET A 1 9.94 -42.50 -3.68
C MET A 1 9.10 -41.26 -4.04
N PHE A 2 8.39 -41.26 -5.17
CA PHE A 2 7.56 -40.12 -5.63
C PHE A 2 6.46 -39.65 -4.65
N ILE A 3 5.71 -40.58 -4.05
CA ILE A 3 4.63 -40.25 -3.10
C ILE A 3 5.21 -39.61 -1.83
N PHE A 4 6.33 -40.14 -1.33
CA PHE A 4 7.02 -39.62 -0.15
C PHE A 4 7.50 -38.17 -0.40
N THR A 5 8.12 -37.90 -1.55
CA THR A 5 8.56 -36.54 -1.88
C THR A 5 7.39 -35.57 -2.00
N ILE A 6 6.28 -35.96 -2.65
CA ILE A 6 5.09 -35.10 -2.75
C ILE A 6 4.51 -34.78 -1.37
N VAL A 7 4.37 -35.78 -0.50
CA VAL A 7 3.84 -35.60 0.86
C VAL A 7 4.76 -34.70 1.70
N VAL A 8 6.08 -34.92 1.63
CA VAL A 8 7.05 -34.08 2.37
C VAL A 8 7.05 -32.65 1.85
N THR A 9 7.00 -32.44 0.53
CA THR A 9 6.93 -31.09 -0.05
C THR A 9 5.65 -30.38 0.35
N LEU A 10 4.48 -31.03 0.27
CA LEU A 10 3.21 -30.44 0.69
C LEU A 10 3.20 -30.11 2.19
N TYR A 11 3.73 -31.00 3.02
CA TYR A 11 3.85 -30.77 4.46
C TYR A 11 4.76 -29.57 4.76
N LEU A 12 5.94 -29.51 4.15
CA LEU A 12 6.89 -28.41 4.34
C LEU A 12 6.33 -27.07 3.87
N VAL A 13 5.66 -27.03 2.71
CA VAL A 13 5.03 -25.80 2.21
C VAL A 13 3.94 -25.32 3.17
N ASN A 14 3.10 -26.21 3.69
CA ASN A 14 2.07 -25.86 4.66
C ASN A 14 2.65 -25.32 5.97
N VAL A 15 3.75 -25.91 6.46
CA VAL A 15 4.45 -25.43 7.67
C VAL A 15 5.07 -24.06 7.42
N ILE A 16 5.73 -23.84 6.29
CA ILE A 16 6.36 -22.56 5.96
C ILE A 16 5.32 -21.44 5.87
N ILE A 17 4.20 -21.68 5.17
CA ILE A 17 3.12 -20.70 5.02
C ILE A 17 2.51 -20.32 6.38
N GLY A 18 2.33 -21.29 7.29
CA GLY A 18 1.79 -21.03 8.62
C GLY A 18 2.77 -20.38 9.59
N PHE A 19 4.08 -20.62 9.42
CA PHE A 19 5.13 -20.13 10.32
C PHE A 19 5.59 -18.71 10.00
N LEU A 20 5.71 -18.35 8.71
CA LEU A 20 6.23 -17.04 8.30
C LEU A 20 5.47 -15.82 8.87
N PRO A 21 4.12 -15.80 8.91
CA PRO A 21 3.38 -14.64 9.38
C PRO A 21 3.24 -14.57 10.91
N SER A 22 3.47 -15.67 11.65
CA SER A 22 3.08 -15.75 13.08
C SER A 22 3.91 -14.87 14.02
N GLY A 23 5.05 -14.34 13.57
CA GLY A 23 5.92 -13.46 14.36
C GLY A 23 5.95 -12.00 13.89
N MET A 24 5.13 -11.63 12.89
CA MET A 24 5.17 -10.32 12.25
C MET A 24 3.98 -9.47 12.68
N ASP A 25 4.21 -8.17 12.86
CA ASP A 25 3.15 -7.19 13.09
C ASP A 25 2.27 -7.08 11.82
N GLU A 26 0.98 -7.39 11.96
CA GLU A 26 0.01 -7.43 10.87
C GLU A 26 -0.13 -6.06 10.18
N ASP A 27 -0.10 -4.97 10.95
CA ASP A 27 -0.20 -3.61 10.41
C ASP A 27 1.02 -3.27 9.55
N LYS A 28 2.22 -3.65 10.04
CA LYS A 28 3.46 -3.45 9.30
C LYS A 28 3.49 -4.29 8.03
N MET A 29 3.07 -5.55 8.11
CA MET A 29 2.99 -6.44 6.94
C MET A 29 2.02 -5.86 5.90
N ARG A 30 0.85 -5.39 6.32
CA ARG A 30 -0.13 -4.75 5.43
C ARG A 30 0.45 -3.50 4.78
N MET A 31 1.17 -2.67 5.53
CA MET A 31 1.84 -1.49 4.99
C MET A 31 2.89 -1.85 3.94
N THR A 32 3.78 -2.80 4.24
CA THR A 32 4.81 -3.27 3.30
C THR A 32 4.19 -3.90 2.05
N TYR A 33 3.11 -4.67 2.21
CA TYR A 33 2.37 -5.25 1.09
C TYR A 33 1.80 -4.16 0.15
N LEU A 34 1.21 -3.10 0.70
CA LEU A 34 0.66 -2.00 -0.09
C LEU A 34 1.76 -1.24 -0.85
N ILE A 35 2.93 -1.02 -0.22
CA ILE A 35 4.08 -0.38 -0.86
C ILE A 35 4.57 -1.21 -2.04
N LEU A 36 4.83 -2.51 -1.81
CA LEU A 36 5.29 -3.42 -2.86
C LEU A 36 4.27 -3.51 -4.01
N ARG A 37 2.98 -3.56 -3.67
CA ARG A 37 1.91 -3.58 -4.66
C ARG A 37 1.90 -2.31 -5.52
N ALA A 38 2.17 -1.15 -4.94
CA ALA A 38 2.25 0.12 -5.67
C ALA A 38 3.48 0.17 -6.59
N GLU A 39 4.64 -0.31 -6.12
CA GLU A 39 5.87 -0.38 -6.89
C GLU A 39 5.73 -1.30 -8.12
N VAL A 40 5.16 -2.49 -7.92
CA VAL A 40 4.87 -3.41 -9.04
C VAL A 40 3.87 -2.79 -10.02
N LEU A 41 2.89 -2.04 -9.53
CA LEU A 41 1.91 -1.38 -10.39
C LEU A 41 2.54 -0.28 -11.25
N GLU A 42 3.45 0.50 -10.67
CA GLU A 42 4.24 1.51 -11.38
C GLU A 42 5.08 0.87 -12.49
N GLU A 43 5.77 -0.23 -12.20
CA GLU A 43 6.55 -0.97 -13.20
C GLU A 43 5.68 -1.47 -14.36
N ILE A 44 4.50 -2.01 -14.05
CA ILE A 44 3.55 -2.46 -15.08
C ILE A 44 3.08 -1.28 -15.94
N GLU A 45 2.78 -0.12 -15.33
CA GLU A 45 2.32 1.08 -16.02
C GLU A 45 3.36 1.70 -16.96
N LEU A 46 4.62 1.70 -16.53
CA LEU A 46 5.73 2.28 -17.27
C LEU A 46 6.25 1.34 -18.37
N LEU A 47 6.35 0.04 -18.09
CA LEU A 47 7.05 -0.91 -18.96
C LEU A 47 6.11 -1.77 -19.82
N TYR A 48 4.88 -2.04 -19.36
CA TYR A 48 4.03 -3.08 -19.93
C TYR A 48 2.68 -2.60 -20.48
N MET A 49 2.30 -1.32 -20.30
CA MET A 49 1.01 -0.78 -20.77
C MET A 49 1.12 0.30 -21.85
N LEU A 50 0.23 0.19 -22.85
CA LEU A 50 0.04 1.22 -23.87
C LEU A 50 -0.77 2.41 -23.32
N PRO A 51 -0.59 3.64 -23.87
CA PRO A 51 -1.25 4.84 -23.35
C PRO A 51 -2.78 4.76 -23.26
N HIS A 52 -3.43 3.99 -24.14
CA HIS A 52 -4.89 3.81 -24.11
C HIS A 52 -5.35 2.82 -23.02
N GLN A 53 -4.53 1.83 -22.66
CA GLN A 53 -4.83 0.87 -21.60
C GLN A 53 -4.73 1.53 -20.22
N ARG A 54 -3.74 2.42 -20.03
CA ARG A 54 -3.58 3.22 -18.82
C ARG A 54 -4.77 4.14 -18.52
N ARG A 55 -5.40 4.67 -19.57
CA ARG A 55 -6.61 5.53 -19.46
C ARG A 55 -7.91 4.74 -19.33
N ASN A 56 -7.85 3.41 -19.29
CA ASN A 56 -9.03 2.59 -19.11
C ASN A 56 -9.44 2.58 -17.64
N GLU A 57 -10.49 3.33 -17.30
CA GLU A 57 -11.00 3.45 -15.93
C GLU A 57 -11.45 2.12 -15.33
N ASN A 58 -11.78 1.12 -16.16
CA ASN A 58 -12.12 -0.22 -15.70
C ASN A 58 -10.92 -0.98 -15.12
N TRP A 59 -9.70 -0.62 -15.54
CA TRP A 59 -8.45 -1.26 -15.09
C TRP A 59 -7.76 -0.42 -14.02
N PHE A 60 -7.79 0.91 -14.18
CA PHE A 60 -7.19 1.88 -13.27
C PHE A 60 -8.23 2.92 -12.85
N PRO A 61 -8.73 2.87 -11.62
CA PRO A 61 -9.70 3.84 -11.17
C PRO A 61 -9.06 5.24 -11.11
N SER A 62 -9.81 6.23 -11.58
CA SER A 62 -9.39 7.64 -11.56
C SER A 62 -9.24 8.18 -10.13
N ILE A 63 -9.94 7.59 -9.16
CA ILE A 63 -9.93 7.98 -7.73
C ILE A 63 -9.88 6.71 -6.87
N VAL A 64 -9.03 6.71 -5.85
CA VAL A 64 -8.96 5.65 -4.84
C VAL A 64 -9.34 6.21 -3.47
N PHE A 65 -10.32 5.59 -2.83
CA PHE A 65 -10.75 5.96 -1.47
C PHE A 65 -10.04 5.06 -0.45
N TYR A 66 -9.48 5.68 0.59
CA TYR A 66 -8.87 4.98 1.71
C TYR A 66 -9.52 5.44 3.01
N GLU A 67 -9.80 4.48 3.89
CA GLU A 67 -10.18 4.75 5.25
C GLU A 67 -8.92 4.99 6.10
N CYS A 68 -8.93 6.05 6.91
CA CYS A 68 -7.83 6.38 7.79
C CYS A 68 -8.37 6.97 9.09
N HIS A 69 -7.70 6.67 10.21
CA HIS A 69 -7.99 7.31 11.48
C HIS A 69 -7.67 8.81 11.42
N THR A 70 -8.60 9.64 11.88
CA THR A 70 -8.47 11.11 11.90
C THR A 70 -7.21 11.57 12.64
N THR A 71 -6.85 10.93 13.75
CA THR A 71 -5.62 11.23 14.52
C THR A 71 -4.35 11.03 13.70
N ARG A 72 -4.19 9.86 13.05
CA ARG A 72 -3.02 9.57 12.21
C ARG A 72 -2.95 10.53 11.02
N LEU A 73 -4.10 10.90 10.46
CA LEU A 73 -4.18 11.83 9.35
C LEU A 73 -3.74 13.26 9.77
N LEU A 74 -4.12 13.71 10.97
CA LEU A 74 -3.66 14.98 11.54
C LEU A 74 -2.15 15.00 11.78
N GLU A 75 -1.59 13.94 12.37
CA GLU A 75 -0.15 13.79 12.57
C GLU A 75 0.61 13.91 11.25
N HIS A 76 0.16 13.19 10.22
CA HIS A 76 0.77 13.27 8.89
C HIS A 76 0.67 14.66 8.26
N ILE A 77 -0.49 15.35 8.39
CA ILE A 77 -0.63 16.72 7.89
C ILE A 77 0.35 17.66 8.61
N ASN A 78 0.50 17.53 9.92
CA ASN A 78 1.42 18.33 10.71
C ASN A 78 2.88 18.06 10.30
N ASP A 79 3.25 16.81 10.05
CA ASP A 79 4.59 16.47 9.54
C ASP A 79 4.86 17.06 8.15
N ILE A 80 3.86 17.08 7.27
CA ILE A 80 3.94 17.71 5.94
C ILE A 80 4.10 19.23 6.05
N GLN A 81 3.42 19.86 7.01
CA GLN A 81 3.52 21.30 7.28
C GLN A 81 4.88 21.67 7.88
N ASN A 82 5.39 20.86 8.81
CA ASN A 82 6.70 21.04 9.45
C ASN A 82 7.90 20.62 8.58
N ASN A 83 7.70 20.42 7.27
CA ASN A 83 8.73 19.99 6.31
C ASN A 83 9.47 18.70 6.69
N LYS A 84 8.83 17.79 7.42
CA LYS A 84 9.36 16.46 7.73
C LYS A 84 9.03 15.41 6.66
N TRP A 85 8.40 15.82 5.56
CA TRP A 85 8.00 14.93 4.48
C TRP A 85 9.22 14.43 3.69
N VAL A 86 9.38 13.10 3.61
CA VAL A 86 10.53 12.43 2.97
C VAL A 86 10.20 11.92 1.55
N GLY A 87 8.92 11.93 1.14
CA GLY A 87 8.51 11.39 -0.15
C GLY A 87 8.88 12.28 -1.35
N PHE A 88 9.01 11.65 -2.52
CA PHE A 88 9.43 12.31 -3.79
C PHE A 88 8.58 13.52 -4.18
N LYS A 89 7.27 13.49 -3.93
CA LYS A 89 6.36 14.60 -4.22
C LYS A 89 5.56 14.95 -2.98
N LYS A 90 5.58 16.22 -2.58
CA LYS A 90 4.76 16.72 -1.47
C LYS A 90 3.28 16.55 -1.83
N PRO A 91 2.47 15.88 -0.99
CA PRO A 91 1.05 15.70 -1.26
C PRO A 91 0.32 17.05 -1.20
N PHE A 92 -0.70 17.20 -2.05
CA PHE A 92 -1.57 18.37 -2.03
C PHE A 92 -2.65 18.20 -0.96
N ILE A 93 -2.79 19.18 -0.08
CA ILE A 93 -3.81 19.20 0.97
C ILE A 93 -4.89 20.22 0.55
N PRO A 94 -6.11 19.78 0.21
CA PRO A 94 -7.21 20.68 -0.12
C PRO A 94 -7.59 21.58 1.07
N LYS A 95 -8.02 22.82 0.80
CA LYS A 95 -8.51 23.74 1.85
C LYS A 95 -9.71 23.17 2.60
N ALA A 96 -10.66 22.56 1.88
CA ALA A 96 -11.82 21.89 2.47
C ALA A 96 -11.44 20.81 3.50
N LEU A 97 -10.32 20.09 3.28
CA LEU A 97 -9.86 19.08 4.23
C LEU A 97 -9.38 19.73 5.54
N LYS A 98 -8.72 20.88 5.47
CA LYS A 98 -8.27 21.63 6.65
C LYS A 98 -9.44 22.15 7.48
N GLU A 99 -10.47 22.66 6.79
CA GLU A 99 -11.70 23.16 7.41
C GLU A 99 -12.47 22.04 8.14
N ILE A 100 -12.61 20.87 7.50
CA ILE A 100 -13.29 19.70 8.09
C ILE A 100 -12.54 19.15 9.32
N LEU A 101 -11.21 19.21 9.29
CA LEU A 101 -10.36 18.71 10.37
C LEU A 101 -10.18 19.68 11.54
N LEU A 102 -10.79 20.88 11.48
CA LEU A 102 -10.65 21.94 12.49
C LEU A 102 -9.18 22.27 12.79
N LEU A 103 -8.30 22.21 11.78
CA LEU A 103 -6.92 22.68 11.91
C LEU A 103 -6.95 24.20 11.99
N GLU A 104 -6.84 24.77 13.20
CA GLU A 104 -6.68 26.22 13.39
C GLU A 104 -5.46 26.73 12.60
N GLU A 105 -5.63 27.92 11.99
CA GLU A 105 -4.67 28.55 11.07
C GLU A 105 -3.28 28.81 11.67
#